data_AF-A0A348PHH4-F1
#
_entry.id   AF-A0A348PHH4-F1
#
_cell.length_a   1.000
_cell.length_b   1.000
_cell.length_c   1.000
_cell.angle_alpha   90.00
_cell.angle_beta   90.00
_cell.angle_gamma   90.00
#
_symmetry.space_group_name_H-M   'P 1'
#
loop_
_entity.id
_entity.type
_entity.pdbx_description
1 polymer ?
#
loop_
_entity_poly.entity_id
_entity_poly.type
_entity_poly.pdbx_seq_one_letter_code
_entity_poly.pdbx_strand_id
1 'polypeptide(L)'
;MKWQCTQTFAQNANANALRFGTLYNFAFDANSPGVTGDTVLGVFKTGASVTVRGKVPAAVCRSGDLDCNGIIDGSDLGGLLANWGPCAGGTPGCPGDLDNDGNVGGSDLGAQLANWG
;
A
#
# COMPACT_ATOMS: atom_id res chain seq x y z
N MET A 1 13.66 7.74 0.77
CA MET A 1 15.04 7.68 0.22
C MET A 1 14.95 7.24 -1.24
N LYS A 2 15.62 7.91 -2.18
CA LYS A 2 15.65 7.51 -3.60
C LYS A 2 17.05 7.05 -3.97
N TRP A 3 17.24 5.76 -4.18
CA TRP A 3 18.49 5.21 -4.72
C TRP A 3 18.51 5.42 -6.23
N GLN A 4 19.31 6.37 -6.70
CA GLN A 4 19.48 6.67 -8.13
C GLN A 4 20.92 7.03 -8.44
N CYS A 5 21.41 6.62 -9.61
CA CYS A 5 22.68 7.10 -10.14
C CYS A 5 22.57 8.60 -10.45
N THR A 6 23.59 9.39 -10.10
CA THR A 6 23.61 10.84 -10.32
C THR A 6 24.03 11.24 -11.74
N GLN A 7 24.59 10.31 -12.51
CA GLN A 7 24.96 10.50 -13.92
C GLN A 7 24.03 9.71 -14.83
N THR A 8 23.73 10.23 -16.02
CA THR A 8 22.99 9.50 -17.05
C THR A 8 23.90 8.51 -17.79
N PHE A 9 23.31 7.52 -18.48
CA PHE A 9 24.08 6.61 -19.34
C PHE A 9 24.87 7.35 -20.43
N ALA A 10 24.32 8.45 -20.96
CA ALA A 10 24.99 9.28 -21.96
C ALA A 10 26.21 10.04 -21.41
N GLN A 11 26.18 10.43 -20.13
CA GLN A 11 27.33 11.08 -19.47
C GLN A 11 28.42 10.06 -19.13
N ASN A 12 28.02 8.87 -18.67
CA ASN A 12 28.96 7.81 -18.29
C ASN A 12 28.27 6.44 -18.32
N ALA A 13 28.56 5.66 -19.36
CA ALA A 13 28.00 4.32 -19.53
C ALA A 13 28.36 3.35 -18.39
N ASN A 14 29.43 3.65 -17.64
CA ASN A 14 29.90 2.82 -16.52
C ASN A 14 29.36 3.26 -15.15
N ALA A 15 28.58 4.35 -15.05
CA ALA A 15 28.18 4.92 -13.76
C ALA A 15 27.27 3.99 -12.92
N ASN A 16 26.55 3.06 -13.57
CA ASN A 16 25.75 2.03 -12.91
C ASN A 16 25.80 0.69 -13.68
N ALA A 17 26.98 0.32 -14.17
CA ALA A 17 27.16 -0.91 -14.93
C ALA A 17 27.21 -2.13 -14.00
N LEU A 18 26.32 -3.10 -14.23
CA LEU A 18 26.39 -4.43 -13.61
C LEU A 18 27.52 -5.24 -14.27
N ARG A 19 28.43 -5.79 -13.45
CA ARG A 19 29.52 -6.66 -13.90
C ARG A 19 29.27 -8.09 -13.43
N PHE A 20 29.94 -9.04 -14.06
CA PHE A 20 29.88 -10.44 -13.63
C PHE A 20 30.25 -10.55 -12.14
N GLY A 21 29.43 -11.28 -11.38
CA GLY A 21 29.60 -11.46 -9.93
C GLY A 21 29.12 -10.30 -9.05
N THR A 22 28.45 -9.27 -9.59
CA THR A 22 27.90 -8.16 -8.79
C THR A 22 26.50 -8.49 -8.28
N LEU A 23 26.24 -8.26 -6.98
CA LEU A 23 24.93 -8.31 -6.35
C LEU A 23 24.59 -6.95 -5.75
N TYR A 24 23.37 -6.45 -6.00
CA TYR A 24 22.80 -5.33 -5.25
C TYR A 24 21.73 -5.86 -4.31
N ASN A 25 21.88 -5.55 -3.02
CA ASN A 25 20.81 -5.71 -2.04
C ASN A 25 20.19 -4.35 -1.78
N PHE A 26 18.86 -4.29 -1.89
CA PHE A 26 18.07 -3.11 -1.55
C PHE A 26 17.30 -3.41 -0.27
N ALA A 27 17.38 -2.51 0.69
CA ALA A 27 16.61 -2.56 1.92
C ALA A 27 16.01 -1.19 2.19
N PHE A 28 14.84 -1.17 2.81
CA PHE A 28 14.17 0.03 3.29
C PHE A 28 13.42 -0.32 4.57
N ASP A 29 13.22 0.67 5.42
CA ASP A 29 12.39 0.53 6.60
C ASP A 29 10.92 0.78 6.22
N ALA A 30 10.03 -0.04 6.76
CA ALA A 30 8.59 0.10 6.60
C ALA A 30 7.92 0.04 7.98
N ASN A 31 6.86 0.85 8.15
CA ASN A 31 6.02 0.84 9.34
C ASN A 31 4.90 -0.21 9.28
N SER A 32 4.86 -1.04 8.24
CA SER A 32 3.89 -2.11 8.07
C SER A 32 4.56 -3.43 7.65
N PRO A 33 3.93 -4.59 7.92
CA PRO A 33 4.46 -5.90 7.54
C PRO A 33 4.65 -6.05 6.03
N GLY A 34 5.59 -6.90 5.60
CA GLY A 34 5.87 -7.13 4.18
C GLY A 34 4.90 -8.11 3.51
N VAL A 35 4.13 -7.64 2.54
CA VAL A 35 3.27 -8.46 1.66
C VAL A 35 3.91 -8.67 0.28
N THR A 36 3.45 -9.68 -0.45
CA THR A 36 3.91 -9.86 -1.84
C THR A 36 3.19 -8.85 -2.73
N GLY A 37 3.94 -8.02 -3.43
CA GLY A 37 3.41 -7.02 -4.35
C GLY A 37 4.40 -6.70 -5.47
N ASP A 38 4.04 -5.71 -6.26
CA ASP A 38 4.84 -5.30 -7.41
C ASP A 38 5.88 -4.26 -6.98
N THR A 39 7.13 -4.49 -7.40
CA THR A 39 8.22 -3.52 -7.27
C THR A 39 8.73 -3.15 -8.65
N VAL A 40 9.14 -1.88 -8.82
CA VAL A 40 9.59 -1.35 -10.11
C VAL A 40 11.09 -1.11 -10.06
N LEU A 41 11.82 -1.75 -10.97
CA LEU A 41 13.24 -1.55 -11.17
C LEU A 41 13.49 -0.74 -12.44
N GLY A 42 14.18 0.40 -12.30
CA GLY A 42 14.64 1.20 -13.43
C GLY A 42 15.89 0.60 -14.08
N VAL A 43 15.88 0.47 -15.41
CA VAL A 43 17.02 -0.04 -16.19
C VAL A 43 17.88 1.13 -16.64
N PHE A 44 19.10 1.22 -16.10
CA PHE A 44 20.01 2.35 -16.35
C PHE A 44 20.30 2.62 -17.83
N LYS A 45 20.50 1.56 -18.63
CA LYS A 45 20.92 1.68 -20.04
C LYS A 45 19.84 2.26 -20.95
N THR A 46 18.58 1.92 -20.73
CA THR A 46 17.47 2.29 -21.62
C THR A 46 16.51 3.31 -20.99
N GLY A 47 16.57 3.53 -19.68
CA GLY A 47 15.57 4.30 -18.95
C GLY A 47 14.21 3.59 -18.81
N ALA A 48 14.09 2.36 -19.31
CA ALA A 48 12.89 1.56 -19.17
C ALA A 48 12.69 1.11 -17.71
N SER A 49 11.49 0.65 -17.40
CA SER A 49 11.16 0.05 -16.11
C SER A 49 10.77 -1.41 -16.29
N VAL A 50 11.16 -2.24 -15.34
CA VAL A 50 10.77 -3.65 -15.25
C VAL A 50 10.03 -3.84 -13.94
N THR A 51 8.83 -4.40 -14.00
CA THR A 51 8.07 -4.82 -12.82
C THR A 51 8.52 -6.21 -12.41
N VAL A 52 8.85 -6.38 -11.13
CA VAL A 52 9.18 -7.67 -10.54
C VAL A 52 8.31 -7.88 -9.29
N ARG A 53 8.05 -9.14 -8.95
CA ARG A 53 7.34 -9.49 -7.72
C ARG A 53 8.33 -9.49 -6.56
N GLY A 54 8.01 -8.76 -5.51
CA GLY A 54 8.86 -8.63 -4.33
C GLY A 54 8.06 -8.46 -3.05
N LYS A 55 8.77 -8.13 -1.97
CA LYS A 55 8.13 -7.68 -0.72
C LYS A 55 7.94 -6.17 -0.75
N VAL A 56 6.71 -5.74 -0.51
CA VAL A 56 6.32 -4.35 -0.35
C VAL A 56 5.65 -4.16 1.02
N PRO A 57 5.66 -2.95 1.59
CA PRO A 57 4.84 -2.66 2.76
C PRO A 57 3.39 -3.05 2.48
N ALA A 58 2.74 -3.75 3.41
CA ALA A 58 1.30 -3.89 3.39
C ALA A 58 0.68 -2.49 3.35
N ALA A 59 -0.38 -2.34 2.55
CA ALA A 59 -1.23 -1.18 2.72
C ALA A 59 -1.72 -1.15 4.17
N VAL A 60 -1.61 0.02 4.81
CA VAL A 60 -2.09 0.19 6.18
C VAL A 60 -3.59 0.44 6.07
N CYS A 61 -4.41 -0.59 6.26
CA CYS A 61 -5.85 -0.40 6.39
C CYS A 61 -6.11 0.39 7.68
N ARG A 62 -6.34 1.69 7.54
CA ARG A 62 -6.75 2.53 8.67
C ARG A 62 -8.18 2.16 9.06
N SER A 63 -8.58 2.46 10.29
CA SER A 63 -9.99 2.34 10.65
C SER A 63 -10.80 3.26 9.72
N GLY A 64 -11.73 2.68 8.97
CA GLY A 64 -12.52 3.37 7.94
C GLY A 64 -12.01 3.24 6.50
N ASP A 65 -10.78 2.76 6.27
CA ASP A 65 -10.22 2.43 4.95
C ASP A 65 -10.49 0.95 4.67
N LEU A 66 -11.65 0.68 4.07
CA LEU A 66 -12.22 -0.65 3.92
C LEU A 66 -11.69 -1.38 2.69
N ASP A 67 -11.22 -0.66 1.67
CA ASP A 67 -10.55 -1.27 0.51
C ASP A 67 -9.01 -1.29 0.63
N CYS A 68 -8.49 -0.72 1.71
CA CYS A 68 -7.08 -0.66 2.07
C CYS A 68 -6.22 0.03 0.99
N ASN A 69 -6.74 1.05 0.33
CA ASN A 69 -6.02 1.81 -0.67
C ASN A 69 -5.16 2.95 -0.06
N GLY A 70 -5.27 3.18 1.26
CA GLY A 70 -4.50 4.15 2.03
C GLY A 70 -5.13 5.54 2.14
N ILE A 71 -6.32 5.75 1.58
CA ILE A 71 -7.16 6.95 1.72
C ILE A 71 -8.54 6.51 2.22
N ILE A 72 -9.24 7.36 2.96
CA ILE A 72 -10.64 7.11 3.34
C ILE A 72 -11.52 8.00 2.48
N ASP A 73 -12.22 7.40 1.51
CA ASP A 73 -13.01 8.13 0.53
C ASP A 73 -14.39 7.48 0.22
N GLY A 74 -14.98 7.88 -0.91
CA GLY A 74 -16.29 7.39 -1.34
C GLY A 74 -16.33 5.89 -1.63
N SER A 75 -15.20 5.26 -1.97
CA SER A 75 -15.07 3.82 -2.14
C SER A 75 -15.33 3.11 -0.81
N ASP A 76 -14.69 3.58 0.26
CA ASP A 76 -14.86 3.03 1.60
C ASP A 76 -16.25 3.30 2.15
N LEU A 77 -16.82 4.48 1.88
CA LEU A 77 -18.20 4.77 2.24
C LEU A 77 -19.16 3.80 1.53
N GLY A 78 -18.93 3.54 0.24
CA GLY A 78 -19.67 2.52 -0.50
C GLY A 78 -19.58 1.15 0.16
N GLY A 79 -18.38 0.75 0.61
CA GLY A 79 -18.15 -0.48 1.36
C GLY A 79 -18.89 -0.53 2.69
N LEU A 80 -18.89 0.57 3.45
CA LEU A 80 -19.59 0.68 4.74
C LEU A 80 -21.10 0.55 4.54
N LEU A 81 -21.66 1.30 3.59
CA LEU A 81 -23.10 1.26 3.27
C LEU A 81 -23.55 -0.09 2.72
N ALA A 82 -22.67 -0.80 1.99
CA ALA A 82 -22.96 -2.15 1.50
C ALA A 82 -23.08 -3.20 2.64
N ASN A 83 -22.49 -2.93 3.80
CA ASN A 83 -22.54 -3.80 4.99
C ASN A 83 -23.49 -3.27 6.07
N TRP A 84 -24.29 -2.24 5.77
CA TRP A 84 -25.17 -1.59 6.75
C TRP A 84 -26.13 -2.56 7.44
N GLY A 85 -26.18 -2.50 8.76
CA GLY A 85 -27.05 -3.33 9.60
C GLY A 85 -26.28 -4.31 10.48
N PRO A 86 -26.96 -5.37 10.98
CA PRO A 86 -26.37 -6.29 11.96
C PRO A 86 -25.15 -7.03 11.41
N CYS A 87 -24.12 -7.09 12.23
CA CYS A 87 -22.86 -7.73 11.90
C CYS A 87 -22.83 -9.18 12.40
N ALA A 88 -23.22 -10.13 11.55
CA ALA A 88 -23.44 -11.52 11.95
C ALA A 88 -22.18 -12.35 12.34
N GLY A 89 -21.02 -11.71 12.56
CA GLY A 89 -19.72 -12.37 12.81
C GLY A 89 -19.14 -12.22 14.23
N GLY A 90 -19.56 -11.22 15.01
CA GLY A 90 -18.89 -10.86 16.27
C GLY A 90 -17.43 -10.38 16.06
N THR A 91 -16.71 -10.10 17.14
CA THR A 91 -15.36 -9.49 17.10
C THR A 91 -14.25 -10.47 16.66
N PRO A 92 -13.33 -10.07 15.75
CA PRO A 92 -13.24 -8.77 15.10
C PRO A 92 -14.34 -8.61 14.06
N GLY A 93 -15.06 -7.48 14.12
CA GLY A 93 -16.29 -7.21 13.37
C GLY A 93 -16.17 -7.46 11.86
N CYS A 94 -17.33 -7.55 11.21
CA CYS A 94 -17.46 -7.55 9.76
C CYS A 94 -16.96 -6.22 9.17
N PRO A 95 -16.63 -6.18 7.87
CA PRO A 95 -16.21 -4.95 7.22
C PRO A 95 -17.21 -3.82 7.44
N GLY A 96 -16.77 -2.72 8.05
CA GLY A 96 -17.60 -1.55 8.34
C GLY A 96 -18.04 -1.38 9.80
N ASP A 97 -17.87 -2.37 10.67
CA ASP A 97 -18.10 -2.25 12.13
C ASP A 97 -16.81 -1.68 12.77
N LEU A 98 -16.69 -0.36 12.73
CA LEU A 98 -15.50 0.40 13.10
C LEU A 98 -15.38 0.61 14.60
N ASP A 99 -16.50 0.65 15.31
CA ASP A 99 -16.54 0.77 16.77
C ASP A 99 -16.68 -0.58 17.51
N ASN A 100 -16.86 -1.67 16.77
CA ASN A 100 -17.01 -3.05 17.26
C ASN A 100 -18.24 -3.26 18.15
N ASP A 101 -19.34 -2.53 17.89
CA ASP A 101 -20.61 -2.69 18.62
C ASP A 101 -21.49 -3.85 18.10
N GLY A 102 -21.08 -4.49 17.00
CA GLY A 102 -21.80 -5.58 16.36
C GLY A 102 -22.85 -5.14 15.35
N ASN A 103 -22.90 -3.86 14.98
CA ASN A 103 -23.73 -3.33 13.90
C ASN A 103 -22.90 -2.35 13.06
N VAL A 104 -23.15 -2.33 11.75
CA VAL A 104 -22.65 -1.26 10.87
C VAL A 104 -23.73 -0.20 10.77
N GLY A 105 -23.51 0.96 11.36
CA GLY A 105 -24.53 1.99 11.51
C GLY A 105 -24.00 3.42 11.54
N GLY A 106 -24.79 4.29 12.16
CA GLY A 106 -24.51 5.73 12.20
C GLY A 106 -23.26 6.09 13.00
N SER A 107 -22.92 5.29 14.02
CA SER A 107 -21.69 5.46 14.79
C SER A 107 -20.46 5.14 13.94
N ASP A 108 -20.49 4.06 13.16
CA ASP A 108 -19.43 3.71 12.21
C ASP A 108 -19.31 4.72 11.08
N LEU A 109 -20.43 5.19 10.54
CA LEU A 109 -20.41 6.27 9.56
C LEU A 109 -19.77 7.53 10.14
N GLY A 110 -20.11 7.89 11.38
CA GLY A 110 -19.47 9.00 12.10
C GLY A 110 -17.96 8.79 12.25
N ALA A 111 -17.54 7.58 12.61
CA ALA A 111 -16.13 7.21 12.74
C ALA A 111 -15.38 7.25 11.38
N GLN A 112 -16.00 6.80 10.30
CA GLN A 112 -15.43 6.87 8.95
C GLN A 112 -15.27 8.32 8.49
N LEU A 113 -16.33 9.13 8.62
CA LEU A 113 -16.30 10.55 8.22
C LEU A 113 -15.32 11.38 9.07
N ALA A 114 -15.10 11.00 10.33
CA ALA A 114 -14.09 11.64 11.18
C ALA A 114 -12.65 11.40 10.69
N ASN A 115 -12.42 10.35 9.91
CA ASN A 115 -11.11 10.00 9.35
C ASN A 115 -11.02 10.25 7.84
N TRP A 116 -11.98 10.98 7.26
CA TRP A 116 -12.04 11.23 5.81
C TRP A 116 -10.79 11.93 5.28
N GLY A 117 -10.28 11.44 4.14
CA GLY A 117 -9.15 12.01 3.39
C GLY A 117 -7.85 11.22 3.42
#